data_AF-A0A6L7YXQ4-F1
#
_entry.id   AF-A0A6L7YXQ4-F1
#
_cell.length_a   1.000
_cell.length_b   1.000
_cell.length_c   1.000
_cell.angle_alpha   90.00
_cell.angle_beta   90.00
_cell.angle_gamma   90.00
#
_symmetry.space_group_name_H-M   'P 1'
#
loop_
_entity.id
_entity.type
_entity.pdbx_description
1 polymer ?
#
loop_
_entity_poly.entity_id
_entity_poly.type
_entity_poly.pdbx_seq_one_letter_code
_entity_poly.pdbx_strand_id
1 'polypeptide(L)'
;MIGALSDYQIAGVKTTRQFCRRIMQSAAWQEARLSTHFVDEHLELLTEEANVPVEAAAVATVLLQKARFLDSRATMWCNRRNT
;
A
#
# COMPACT_ATOMS: atom_id res chain seq x y z
N MET A 1 4.87 -7.78 11.54
CA MET A 1 4.83 -6.42 12.13
C MET A 1 4.08 -5.42 11.25
N ILE A 2 4.39 -5.27 9.95
CA ILE A 2 3.68 -4.33 9.05
C ILE A 2 2.16 -4.60 8.99
N GLY A 3 1.74 -5.88 8.93
CA GLY A 3 0.32 -6.25 8.99
C GLY A 3 -0.38 -5.76 10.26
N ALA A 4 0.23 -5.99 11.42
CA ALA A 4 -0.30 -5.48 12.69
C ALA A 4 -0.43 -3.96 12.69
N LEU A 5 0.58 -3.24 12.18
CA LEU A 5 0.46 -1.79 12.00
C LEU A 5 -0.68 -1.44 11.05
N SER A 6 -0.97 -2.17 9.98
CA SER A 6 -2.10 -1.90 9.06
C SER A 6 -3.48 -2.16 9.69
N ASP A 7 -3.58 -3.09 10.63
CA ASP A 7 -4.85 -3.48 11.24
C ASP A 7 -5.29 -2.54 12.37
N TYR A 8 -4.35 -1.82 13.00
CA TYR A 8 -4.67 -0.86 14.08
C TYR A 8 -5.49 0.33 13.58
N GLN A 9 -6.77 0.44 13.96
CA GLN A 9 -7.58 1.63 13.70
C GLN A 9 -7.58 2.55 14.92
N ILE A 10 -7.03 3.76 14.75
CA ILE A 10 -7.01 4.81 15.78
C ILE A 10 -7.63 6.05 15.13
N ALA A 11 -8.68 6.59 15.74
CA ALA A 11 -9.41 7.76 15.24
C ALA A 11 -9.36 8.91 16.26
N GLY A 12 -9.38 10.15 15.76
CA GLY A 12 -9.48 11.36 16.59
C GLY A 12 -8.16 11.86 17.20
N VAL A 13 -7.04 11.16 17.01
CA VAL A 13 -5.73 11.57 17.53
C VAL A 13 -4.64 11.33 16.50
N LYS A 14 -3.67 12.25 16.39
CA LYS A 14 -2.46 12.07 15.58
C LYS A 14 -1.62 10.93 16.17
N THR A 15 -1.10 10.05 15.32
CA THR A 15 -0.29 8.90 15.75
C THR A 15 0.98 8.76 14.92
N THR A 16 2.02 8.18 15.52
CA THR A 16 3.30 7.87 14.85
C THR A 16 3.22 6.61 13.99
N ARG A 17 2.05 5.97 13.90
CA ARG A 17 1.83 4.71 13.19
C ARG A 17 2.31 4.74 11.73
N GLN A 18 2.03 5.84 11.01
CA GLN A 18 2.44 5.99 9.62
C GLN A 18 3.96 6.13 9.48
N PHE A 19 4.58 6.87 10.40
CA PHE A 19 6.04 6.99 10.47
C PHE A 19 6.70 5.63 10.74
N CYS A 20 6.22 4.88 11.74
CA CYS A 20 6.72 3.54 12.03
C CYS A 20 6.55 2.61 10.82
N ARG A 21 5.42 2.68 10.12
CA ARG A 21 5.19 1.89 8.89
C ARG A 21 6.23 2.20 7.81
N ARG A 22 6.55 3.47 7.59
CA ARG A 22 7.56 3.89 6.60
C ARG A 22 8.96 3.43 6.98
N ILE A 23 9.34 3.50 8.26
CA ILE A 23 10.62 2.94 8.73
C ILE A 23 10.71 1.46 8.33
N MET A 24 9.69 0.66 8.64
CA MET A 24 9.69 -0.78 8.34
C MET A 24 9.70 -1.09 6.83
N GLN A 25 9.28 -0.15 6.00
CA GLN A 25 9.28 -0.27 4.54
C GLN A 25 10.57 0.26 3.90
N SER A 26 11.41 0.99 4.63
CA SER A 26 12.65 1.53 4.11
C SER A 26 13.67 0.43 3.81
N ALA A 27 14.43 0.61 2.72
CA ALA A 27 15.47 -0.34 2.32
C ALA A 27 16.55 -0.49 3.40
N ALA A 28 16.97 0.62 4.02
CA ALA A 28 17.98 0.60 5.08
C ALA A 28 17.53 -0.24 6.30
N TRP A 29 16.25 -0.18 6.68
CA TRP A 29 15.70 -1.03 7.72
C TRP A 29 15.63 -2.51 7.31
N GLN A 30 15.19 -2.79 6.08
CA GLN A 30 15.06 -4.16 5.56
C GLN A 30 16.42 -4.86 5.38
N GLU A 31 17.46 -4.10 5.04
CA GLU A 31 18.84 -4.57 4.90
C GLU A 31 19.61 -4.60 6.23
N ALA A 32 18.94 -4.29 7.35
CA ALA A 32 19.54 -4.21 8.69
C ALA A 32 20.73 -3.22 8.79
N ARG A 33 20.72 -2.16 7.96
CA ARG A 33 21.66 -1.03 8.06
C ARG A 33 21.17 -0.07 9.15
N LEU A 34 21.45 -0.41 10.40
CA LEU A 34 20.94 0.28 11.59
C LEU A 34 22.04 1.09 12.28
N SER A 35 21.68 2.29 12.74
CA SER A 35 22.52 3.15 13.57
C SER A 35 21.66 3.82 14.65
N THR A 36 22.28 4.34 15.72
CA THR A 36 21.56 5.16 16.71
C THR A 36 21.11 6.51 16.15
N HIS A 37 21.63 6.89 14.98
CA HIS A 37 21.32 8.12 14.25
C HIS A 37 20.42 7.88 13.03
N PHE A 38 19.92 6.65 12.87
CA PHE A 38 19.17 6.22 11.69
C PHE A 38 18.00 7.14 11.35
N VAL A 39 17.30 7.62 12.38
CA VAL A 39 16.16 8.52 12.20
C VAL A 39 16.61 9.86 11.65
N ASP A 40 17.71 10.42 12.18
CA ASP A 40 18.25 11.70 11.74
C ASP A 40 18.78 11.61 10.30
N GLU A 41 19.42 10.49 9.95
CA GLU A 41 20.01 10.21 8.64
C GLU A 41 18.96 10.00 7.52
N HIS A 42 17.74 9.58 7.88
CA HIS A 42 16.68 9.24 6.92
C HIS A 42 15.38 10.03 7.11
N LEU A 43 15.39 11.08 7.93
CA LEU A 43 14.18 11.78 8.37
C LEU A 43 13.33 12.32 7.22
N GLU A 44 13.97 12.92 6.22
CA GLU A 44 13.29 13.54 5.07
C GLU A 44 12.50 12.50 4.27
N LEU A 45 13.13 11.37 3.92
CA LEU A 45 12.51 10.23 3.25
C LEU A 45 11.38 9.58 4.07
N LEU A 46 11.49 9.59 5.40
CA LEU A 46 10.51 8.97 6.29
C LEU A 46 9.30 9.87 6.57
N THR A 47 9.44 11.19 6.41
CA THR A 47 8.38 12.17 6.71
C THR A 47 7.61 12.61 5.48
N GLU A 48 8.16 12.43 4.27
CA GLU A 48 7.49 12.73 3.01
C GLU A 48 6.12 12.04 2.93
N GLU A 49 5.04 12.83 2.98
CA GLU A 49 3.71 12.29 2.85
C GLU A 49 3.50 11.82 1.42
N ALA A 50 3.31 10.51 1.25
CA ALA A 50 2.71 9.96 0.05
C ALA A 50 1.28 10.52 -0.06
N ASN A 51 1.18 11.70 -0.65
CA ASN A 51 -0.06 12.31 -1.08
C ASN A 51 -0.56 11.49 -2.26
N VAL A 52 -1.20 10.34 -1.97
CA VAL A 52 -1.93 9.63 -3.00
C VAL A 52 -3.22 10.40 -3.19
N PRO A 53 -3.40 11.12 -4.31
CA PRO A 53 -4.63 11.86 -4.53
C PRO A 53 -5.79 10.86 -4.46
N VAL A 54 -6.84 11.19 -3.71
CA VAL A 54 -8.03 10.35 -3.52
C VAL A 54 -8.62 9.91 -4.89
N GLU A 55 -8.45 10.75 -5.89
CA GLU A 55 -8.79 10.51 -7.29
C GLU A 55 -8.07 9.28 -7.87
N ALA A 56 -6.78 9.08 -7.57
CA ALA A 56 -6.02 7.91 -8.05
C ALA A 56 -6.55 6.60 -7.43
N ALA A 57 -6.97 6.62 -6.17
CA ALA A 57 -7.57 5.46 -5.51
C ALA A 57 -8.94 5.10 -6.12
N ALA A 58 -9.75 6.11 -6.47
CA ALA A 58 -11.03 5.92 -7.16
C ALA A 58 -10.84 5.36 -8.58
N VAL A 59 -9.84 5.84 -9.32
CA VAL A 59 -9.52 5.31 -10.66
C VAL A 59 -9.04 3.87 -10.58
N ALA A 60 -8.17 3.54 -9.62
CA ALA A 60 -7.66 2.18 -9.46
C ALA A 60 -8.78 1.16 -9.19
N THR A 61 -9.75 1.51 -8.35
CA THR A 61 -10.90 0.64 -8.03
C THR A 61 -11.79 0.39 -9.24
N VAL A 62 -12.10 1.42 -10.04
CA VAL A 62 -12.88 1.28 -11.28
C VAL A 62 -12.15 0.40 -12.30
N LEU A 63 -10.83 0.57 -12.47
CA LEU A 63 -10.03 -0.26 -13.39
C LEU A 63 -10.01 -1.73 -12.97
N LEU A 64 -9.87 -2.00 -11.67
CA LEU A 64 -9.91 -3.36 -11.13
C LEU A 64 -11.27 -4.03 -11.36
N GLN A 65 -12.36 -3.31 -11.15
CA GLN A 65 -13.71 -3.82 -11.40
C GLN A 65 -13.92 -4.17 -12.88
N LYS A 66 -13.45 -3.30 -13.78
CA LYS A 66 -13.52 -3.53 -15.23
C LYS A 66 -12.69 -4.75 -15.66
N ALA A 67 -11.48 -4.90 -15.11
CA ALA A 67 -10.62 -6.06 -15.40
C ALA A 67 -11.29 -7.39 -15.01
N ARG A 68 -11.92 -7.45 -13.82
CA ARG A 68 -12.66 -8.65 -13.36
C ARG A 68 -13.86 -8.98 -14.26
N PHE A 69 -14.53 -7.95 -14.78
CA PHE A 69 -15.67 -8.15 -15.68
C PHE A 69 -15.26 -8.71 -17.03
N LEU A 70 -14.12 -8.25 -17.58
CA LEU A 70 -13.59 -8.76 -18.85
C LEU A 70 -13.15 -10.21 -18.74
N ASP A 71 -12.50 -10.57 -17.63
CA ASP A 71 -12.05 -11.94 -17.37
C ASP A 71 -13.24 -12.93 -17.24
N SER A 72 -14.31 -12.49 -16.58
CA SER A 72 -15.57 -13.25 -16.47
C SER A 72 -16.27 -13.47 -17.82
N ARG A 73 -16.13 -12.53 -18.76
CA ARG A 73 -16.70 -12.67 -20.12
C ARG A 73 -15.84 -13.57 -21.01
N ALA A 74 -14.51 -13.52 -20.87
CA ALA A 74 -13.60 -14.37 -21.61
C ALA A 74 -13.80 -15.85 -21.26
N THR A 75 -13.98 -16.17 -19.98
CA THR A 75 -14.30 -17.52 -19.50
C THR A 75 -15.66 -18.02 -19.98
N MET A 76 -16.70 -17.16 -19.97
CA MET A 76 -18.03 -17.50 -20.49
C MET A 76 -18.02 -17.80 -22.01
N TRP A 77 -17.22 -17.06 -22.78
CA TRP A 77 -17.11 -17.23 -24.23
C TRP A 77 -16.31 -18.47 -24.64
N CYS A 78 -15.42 -18.96 -23.77
CA CYS A 78 -14.70 -20.22 -23.98
C CYS A 78 -15.61 -21.43 -23.69
N ASN A 79 -16.42 -21.37 -22.63
CA ASN A 79 -17.31 -22.48 -22.25
C ASN A 79 -18.47 -22.69 -23.26
N ARG A 80 -18.96 -21.62 -23.89
CA ARG A 80 -20.04 -21.68 -24.89
C ARG A 80 -19.62 -22.28 -26.25
N ARG A 81 -18.32 -22.45 -26.54
CA ARG A 81 -17.82 -23.02 -27.81
C ARG A 81 -17.51 -24.51 -27.75
N ASN A 82 -17.69 -25.17 -26.60
CA ASN A 82 -17.36 -26.58 -26.38
C ASN A 82 -18.60 -27.50 -26.27
N THR A 83 -19.75 -27.01 -26.75
CA THR A 83 -21.04 -27.72 -26.94
C THR A 83 -21.54 -27.41 -28.34
#